data_AF-A0A0C3PZD0-F1
#
_entry.id   AF-A0A0C3PZD0-F1
#
_cell.length_a   1.000
_cell.length_b   1.000
_cell.length_c   1.000
_cell.angle_alpha   90.00
_cell.angle_beta   90.00
_cell.angle_gamma   90.00
#
_symmetry.space_group_name_H-M   'P 1'
#
loop_
_entity.id
_entity.type
_entity.pdbx_description
1 polymer ?
#
loop_
_entity_poly.entity_id
_entity_poly.type
_entity_poly.pdbx_seq_one_letter_code
_entity_poly.pdbx_strand_id
1 'polypeptide(L)' 'MEDDLRGSRYFMHLHNMVRSRRLHGLDTASVSEGPLHRPMWTFTIAINGQYFSATGLTKAQAREIAAMRALYTFGFLDC' A
#
# COMPACT_ATOMS: atom_id res chain seq x y z
N MET A 1 -12.93 7.99 -10.95
CA MET A 1 -13.47 7.56 -9.64
C MET A 1 -12.29 7.01 -8.82
N GLU A 2 -11.30 7.87 -8.55
CA GLU A 2 -9.98 7.49 -7.99
C GLU A 2 -9.55 8.43 -6.85
N ASP A 3 -10.43 9.32 -6.39
CA ASP A 3 -10.11 10.42 -5.47
C ASP A 3 -10.21 10.10 -3.98
N ASP A 4 -10.71 8.92 -3.58
CA ASP A 4 -10.76 8.51 -2.16
C ASP A 4 -9.41 7.97 -1.65
N LEU A 5 -8.31 8.51 -2.16
CA LEU A 5 -6.96 7.94 -2.01
C LEU A 5 -5.96 8.91 -1.36
N ARG A 6 -6.38 10.15 -1.04
CA ARG A 6 -5.54 11.16 -0.37
C ARG A 6 -5.41 10.97 1.15
N GLY A 7 -6.19 10.08 1.77
CA GLY A 7 -6.30 9.98 3.24
C GLY A 7 -5.48 8.88 3.94
N SER A 8 -4.82 7.98 3.22
CA SER A 8 -4.12 6.85 3.87
C SER A 8 -2.82 7.31 4.53
N ARG A 9 -2.82 7.33 5.86
CA ARG A 9 -1.71 7.81 6.73
C ARG A 9 -0.39 7.08 6.45
N TYR A 10 -0.45 5.77 6.24
CA TYR A 10 0.73 4.95 6.01
C TYR A 10 1.23 5.08 4.57
N PHE A 11 0.31 5.06 3.60
CA PHE A 11 0.67 5.19 2.20
C PHE A 11 1.28 6.57 1.89
N MET A 12 0.71 7.63 2.45
CA MET A 12 1.26 8.97 2.29
C MET A 12 2.66 9.09 2.91
N HIS A 13 2.92 8.40 4.03
CA HIS A 13 4.24 8.34 4.63
C HIS A 13 5.26 7.66 3.69
N LEU A 14 4.92 6.51 3.11
CA LEU A 14 5.74 5.85 2.10
C LEU A 14 6.00 6.74 0.88
N HIS A 15 4.95 7.34 0.35
CA HIS A 15 5.02 8.22 -0.80
C HIS A 15 5.94 9.43 -0.53
N ASN A 16 5.85 10.02 0.67
CA ASN A 16 6.73 11.10 1.09
C ASN A 16 8.18 10.65 1.24
N MET A 17 8.45 9.45 1.75
CA MET A 17 9.82 8.92 1.84
C MET A 17 10.45 8.66 0.47
N VAL A 18 9.65 8.21 -0.50
CA VAL A 18 10.10 8.05 -1.89
C VAL A 18 10.41 9.42 -2.50
N ARG A 19 9.52 10.40 -2.29
CA ARG A 19 9.72 11.79 -2.74
C ARG A 19 10.98 12.43 -2.12
N SER A 20 11.27 12.12 -0.86
CA SER A 20 12.45 12.58 -0.13
C SER A 20 13.71 11.73 -0.37
N ARG A 21 13.67 10.79 -1.33
CA ARG A 21 14.79 9.89 -1.68
C ARG A 21 15.32 9.01 -0.54
N ARG A 22 14.48 8.71 0.46
CA ARG A 22 14.78 7.68 1.48
C ARG A 22 14.51 6.26 0.97
N LEU A 23 13.53 6.12 0.08
CA LEU A 23 13.14 4.87 -0.56
C LEU A 23 13.22 5.04 -2.08
N HIS A 24 13.68 4.01 -2.78
CA HIS A 24 13.88 4.03 -4.23
C HIS A 24 12.91 3.05 -4.91
N GLY A 25 12.27 3.51 -6.00
CA GLY A 25 11.36 2.71 -6.82
C GLY A 25 10.09 2.31 -6.06
N LEU A 26 9.04 3.13 -6.13
CA LEU A 26 7.70 2.80 -5.62
C LEU A 26 6.82 2.38 -6.78
N ASP A 27 6.51 1.09 -6.86
CA ASP A 27 5.49 0.57 -7.76
C ASP A 27 4.27 0.14 -6.95
N THR A 28 3.07 0.43 -7.47
CA THR A 28 1.82 0.07 -6.80
C THR A 28 0.89 -0.60 -7.78
N ALA A 29 0.46 -1.82 -7.46
CA ALA A 29 -0.51 -2.57 -8.21
C ALA A 29 -1.73 -2.89 -7.35
N SER A 30 -2.92 -2.89 -7.95
CA SER A 30 -4.15 -3.30 -7.27
C SER A 30 -4.95 -4.23 -8.15
N VAL A 31 -5.35 -5.38 -7.62
CA VAL A 31 -6.16 -6.38 -8.31
C VAL A 31 -7.41 -6.64 -7.48
N SER A 32 -8.58 -6.67 -8.12
CA SER A 32 -9.82 -7.11 -7.49
C SER A 32 -10.08 -8.56 -7.87
N GLU A 33 -10.34 -9.41 -6.88
CA GLU A 33 -10.61 -10.84 -7.04
C GLU A 33 -11.93 -11.20 -6.36
N GLY A 34 -12.67 -12.16 -6.93
CA GLY A 34 -13.90 -12.68 -6.33
C GLY A 34 -15.20 -12.23 -7.03
N PRO A 35 -16.35 -12.65 -6.49
CA PRO A 35 -17.65 -12.43 -7.11
C PRO A 35 -18.06 -10.95 -7.04
N LEU A 36 -18.83 -10.49 -8.03
CA LEU A 36 -19.24 -9.08 -8.20
C LEU A 36 -19.82 -8.44 -6.91
N HIS A 37 -20.50 -9.23 -6.07
CA HIS A 37 -21.15 -8.75 -4.84
C HIS A 37 -20.25 -8.77 -3.59
N ARG A 38 -19.06 -9.41 -3.66
CA ARG A 38 -18.06 -9.45 -2.59
C ARG A 38 -16.64 -9.43 -3.20
N PRO A 39 -16.25 -8.32 -3.84
CA PRO A 39 -14.90 -8.18 -4.35
C PRO A 39 -13.93 -8.10 -3.17
N MET A 40 -12.88 -8.92 -3.23
CA MET A 40 -11.69 -8.78 -2.41
C MET A 40 -10.67 -7.95 -3.20
N TRP A 41 -10.03 -7.02 -2.51
CA TRP A 41 -9.01 -6.18 -3.13
C TRP A 41 -7.65 -6.61 -2.62
N THR A 42 -6.77 -6.97 -3.54
CA THR A 42 -5.36 -7.22 -3.28
C THR A 42 -4.57 -6.00 -3.72
N PHE A 43 -3.81 -5.41 -2.81
CA PHE A 43 -2.93 -4.27 -3.09
C PHE A 43 -1.48 -4.70 -2.87
N THR A 44 -0.63 -4.44 -3.86
CA THR A 44 0.79 -4.78 -3.85
C THR A 44 1.62 -3.52 -3.99
N ILE A 45 2.57 -3.32 -3.09
CA ILE A 45 3.52 -2.22 -3.08
C ILE A 45 4.91 -2.81 -3.27
N ALA A 46 5.62 -2.43 -4.33
CA ALA A 46 7.01 -2.78 -4.52
C ALA A 46 7.89 -1.58 -4.17
N ILE A 47 8.82 -1.75 -3.23
CA ILE A 47 9.77 -0.72 -2.79
C ILE A 47 11.16 -1.32 -2.69
N ASN A 48 12.14 -0.70 -3.34
CA ASN A 48 13.55 -1.11 -3.25
C ASN A 48 13.77 -2.61 -3.60
N GLY A 49 12.99 -3.13 -4.55
CA GLY A 49 13.01 -4.54 -4.94
C GLY A 49 12.29 -5.51 -3.99
N GLN A 50 11.70 -5.01 -2.90
CA GLN A 50 10.85 -5.81 -2.00
C GLN A 50 9.37 -5.62 -2.33
N TYR A 51 8.58 -6.69 -2.22
CA TYR A 51 7.16 -6.69 -2.55
C TYR A 51 6.31 -6.91 -1.30
N PHE A 52 5.35 -6.02 -1.08
CA PHE A 52 4.42 -6.04 0.04
C PHE A 52 3.00 -6.12 -0.47
N SER A 53 2.39 -7.30 -0.37
CA SER A 53 0.98 -7.50 -0.71
C SER A 53 0.11 -7.55 0.53
N ALA A 54 -1.12 -7.05 0.40
CA ALA A 54 -2.17 -7.24 1.40
C ALA A 54 -3.55 -7.27 0.75
N THR A 55 -4.47 -7.97 1.40
CA THR A 55 -5.86 -8.08 0.98
C THR A 55 -6.78 -7.28 1.91
N GLY A 56 -7.89 -6.81 1.37
CA GLY A 56 -8.91 -6.08 2.11
C GLY A 56 -10.26 -6.13 1.41
N LEU A 57 -11.31 -5.77 2.14
CA LEU A 57 -12.67 -5.64 1.59
C LEU A 57 -12.79 -4.43 0.66
N THR A 58 -11.90 -3.46 0.82
CA THR A 58 -11.81 -2.26 -0.02
C THR A 58 -10.38 -2.03 -0.50
N LYS A 59 -10.24 -1.36 -1.64
CA LYS A 59 -8.94 -0.95 -2.19
C LYS A 59 -8.12 -0.12 -1.18
N ALA A 60 -8.80 0.71 -0.40
CA ALA A 60 -8.18 1.53 0.64
C ALA A 60 -7.62 0.68 1.79
N GLN A 61 -8.42 -0.26 2.32
CA GLN A 61 -8.00 -1.16 3.40
C GLN A 61 -6.79 -2.01 2.98
N ALA A 62 -6.85 -2.61 1.79
CA ALA A 62 -5.76 -3.42 1.26
C ALA A 62 -4.46 -2.60 1.16
N ARG A 63 -4.54 -1.36 0.67
CA ARG A 63 -3.39 -0.45 0.61
C ARG A 63 -2.89 -0.04 1.98
N GLU A 64 -3.77 0.32 2.90
CA GLU A 64 -3.43 0.74 4.27
C GLU A 64 -2.56 -0.35 4.94
N ILE A 65 -3.00 -1.60 4.82
CA ILE A 65 -2.31 -2.76 5.39
C ILE A 65 -0.98 -3.02 4.65
N ALA A 66 -0.97 -2.99 3.32
CA ALA A 66 0.27 -3.16 2.53
C ALA A 66 1.31 -2.08 2.88
N ALA A 67 0.85 -0.83 3.02
CA ALA A 67 1.70 0.30 3.34
C ALA A 67 2.24 0.21 4.77
N MET A 68 1.39 -0.17 5.73
CA MET A 68 1.80 -0.42 7.11
C MET A 68 2.87 -1.52 7.18
N ARG A 69 2.69 -2.63 6.44
CA ARG A 69 3.68 -3.72 6.37
C ARG A 69 5.02 -3.24 5.81
N ALA A 70 5.00 -2.47 4.73
CA ALA A 70 6.21 -1.91 4.16
C ALA A 70 6.94 -0.99 5.17
N LEU A 71 6.22 -0.07 5.83
CA LEU A 71 6.81 0.81 6.83
C LEU A 71 7.41 0.06 8.01
N TYR A 72 6.73 -1.00 8.46
CA TYR A 72 7.21 -1.89 9.51
C TYR A 72 8.51 -2.59 9.10
N THR A 73 8.57 -3.16 7.89
CA THR A 73 9.77 -3.83 7.38
C THR A 73 10.96 -2.89 7.24
N PHE A 74 10.74 -1.63 6.88
CA PHE A 74 11.82 -0.65 6.82
C PHE A 74 12.19 -0.06 8.20
N GLY A 75 11.59 -0.52 9.29
CA GLY A 75 11.90 -0.07 10.66
C GLY A 75 11.41 1.35 10.97
N PHE A 76 10.46 1.89 10.20
CA PHE A 76 9.87 3.21 10.47
C PHE A 76 8.69 3.16 11.45
N LEU A 77 8.19 1.96 11.75
CA LEU A 77 7.25 1.66 12.83
C LEU A 77 7.96 0.74 13.83
N ASP A 78 8.73 1.33 14.73
CA ASP A 78 9.31 0.65 15.90
C ASP A 78 8.37 0.87 17.10
N CYS A 79 8.11 -0.17 17.89
CA CYS A 79 7.33 -0.11 19.13
C CYS A 79 8.25 0.14 20.32
#